data_AF-A0A434CPN7-F1
#
_entry.id   AF-A0A434CPN7-F1
#
_cell.length_a   1.000
_cell.length_b   1.000
_cell.length_c   1.000
_cell.angle_alpha   90.00
_cell.angle_beta   90.00
_cell.angle_gamma   90.00
#
_symmetry.space_group_name_H-M   'P 1'
#
loop_
_entity.id
_entity.type
_entity.pdbx_description
1 polymer ?
#
loop_
_entity_poly.entity_id
_entity_poly.type
_entity_poly.pdbx_seq_one_letter_code
_entity_poly.pdbx_strand_id
1 'polypeptide(L)' 'MRIVGGEFRGRPLATPRSDAIRPTTDRTREAVFNVLAHRFAEQLDGARVLDLFAGTGALGLEALSRGAS' A
#
# COMPACT_ATOMS: atom_id res chain seq x y z
N MET A 1 -5.92 -10.43 -1.09
CA MET A 1 -5.02 -9.36 -0.63
C MET A 1 -5.68 -8.58 0.49
N ARG A 2 -4.90 -7.91 1.34
CA ARG A 2 -5.40 -7.03 2.40
C ARG A 2 -4.45 -5.86 2.62
N ILE A 3 -4.93 -4.81 3.29
CA ILE A 3 -4.08 -3.75 3.80
C ILE A 3 -3.22 -4.29 4.95
N VAL A 4 -1.93 -4.01 4.93
CA VAL A 4 -0.91 -4.64 5.77
C VAL A 4 -0.66 -3.85 7.06
N GLY A 5 -0.67 -2.53 7.01
CA GLY A 5 -0.42 -1.64 8.14
C GLY A 5 -1.22 -0.33 8.09
N GLY A 6 -1.03 0.52 9.09
CA GLY A 6 -1.78 1.77 9.25
C GLY A 6 -3.17 1.59 9.84
N GLU A 7 -4.01 2.63 9.73
CA GLU A 7 -5.37 2.70 10.27
C GLU A 7 -6.29 1.61 9.74
N PHE A 8 -6.15 1.27 8.45
CA PHE A 8 -7.01 0.32 7.76
C PHE A 8 -6.44 -1.11 7.72
N ARG A 9 -5.47 -1.41 8.59
CA ARG A 9 -4.82 -2.73 8.67
C ARG A 9 -5.83 -3.87 8.74
N GLY A 10 -5.59 -4.91 7.95
CA GLY A 10 -6.41 -6.13 7.91
C GLY A 10 -7.63 -6.03 7.00
N ARG A 11 -7.99 -4.85 6.48
CA ARG A 11 -9.13 -4.72 5.56
C ARG A 11 -8.87 -5.49 4.26
N PRO A 12 -9.82 -6.33 3.81
CA PRO A 12 -9.68 -7.07 2.57
C PRO A 12 -9.72 -6.14 1.36
N LEU A 13 -8.92 -6.45 0.35
CA LEU A 13 -8.93 -5.75 -0.93
C LEU A 13 -9.55 -6.65 -2.01
N ALA A 14 -10.32 -6.03 -2.90
CA ALA A 14 -10.82 -6.72 -4.08
C ALA A 14 -9.63 -7.22 -4.93
N THR A 15 -9.69 -8.49 -5.32
CA THR A 15 -8.66 -9.11 -6.15
C THR A 15 -9.26 -9.54 -7.50
N PRO A 16 -8.48 -9.50 -8.58
CA PRO A 16 -8.89 -10.06 -9.86
C PRO A 16 -9.25 -11.54 -9.69
N ARG A 17 -10.21 -12.02 -10.51
CA ARG A 17 -10.70 -13.40 -10.46
C ARG A 17 -9.77 -14.41 -11.16
N SER A 18 -8.71 -13.93 -11.81
CA SER A 18 -7.76 -14.74 -12.58
C SER A 18 -6.35 -14.64 -12.03
N ASP A 19 -5.58 -15.73 -12.13
CA ASP A 19 -4.17 -15.79 -11.72
C ASP A 19 -3.18 -15.31 -12.81
N ALA A 20 -3.69 -14.71 -13.90
CA ALA A 20 -2.88 -14.23 -15.02
C ALA A 20 -1.98 -13.03 -14.68
N ILE A 21 -2.06 -12.50 -13.46
CA ILE A 21 -1.24 -11.39 -12.99
C ILE A 21 -0.31 -11.84 -11.87
N ARG A 22 0.88 -11.24 -11.81
CA ARG A 22 1.78 -11.40 -10.66
C ARG A 22 1.42 -10.35 -9.61
N PRO A 23 0.80 -10.71 -8.48
CA PRO A 23 0.45 -9.74 -7.46
C PRO A 23 1.69 -9.26 -6.69
N THR A 24 1.67 -8.00 -6.26
CA THR A 24 2.60 -7.52 -5.24
C THR A 24 2.26 -8.18 -3.90
N THR A 25 3.21 -8.89 -3.31
CA THR A 25 2.98 -9.62 -2.05
C THR A 25 2.84 -8.67 -0.86
N ASP A 26 2.19 -9.12 0.22
CA ASP A 26 2.10 -8.37 1.48
C ASP A 26 3.50 -7.99 1.99
N ARG A 27 4.46 -8.91 1.95
CA ARG A 27 5.86 -8.69 2.34
C ARG A 27 6.54 -7.60 1.50
N THR A 28 6.30 -7.60 0.19
CA THR A 28 6.86 -6.56 -0.70
C THR A 28 6.27 -5.19 -0.38
N ARG A 29 4.95 -5.09 -0.17
CA ARG A 29 4.32 -3.82 0.24
C ARG A 29 4.87 -3.34 1.57
N GLU A 30 4.93 -4.21 2.57
CA GLU A 30 5.50 -3.87 3.89
C GLU A 30 6.95 -3.38 3.79
N ALA A 31 7.79 -4.07 3.01
CA ALA A 31 9.18 -3.66 2.80
C ALA A 31 9.29 -2.28 2.17
N VAL A 32 8.47 -1.95 1.17
CA VAL A 32 8.44 -0.61 0.55
C VAL A 32 8.11 0.46 1.58
N PHE A 33 7.05 0.27 2.37
CA PHE A 33 6.67 1.26 3.38
C PHE A 33 7.66 1.33 4.55
N ASN A 34 8.36 0.25 4.88
CA ASN A 34 9.45 0.29 5.86
C ASN A 34 10.63 1.13 5.35
N VAL A 35 10.99 0.99 4.07
CA VAL A 35 12.03 1.83 3.45
C VAL A 35 11.60 3.30 3.44
N LEU A 36 10.37 3.59 3.04
CA LEU A 36 9.83 4.95 3.02
C LEU A 36 9.77 5.56 4.43
N ALA A 37 9.23 4.83 5.40
CA ALA A 37 9.15 5.28 6.79
C ALA A 37 10.53 5.49 7.41
N HIS A 38 11.52 4.65 7.08
CA HIS A 38 12.88 4.85 7.58
C HIS A 38 13.54 6.10 6.97
N ARG A 39 13.34 6.34 5.68
CA ARG A 39 13.97 7.47 4.96
C ARG A 39 13.26 8.81 5.21
N PHE A 40 11.96 8.77 5.46
CA PHE A 40 11.04 9.90 5.42
C PHE A 40 10.04 9.88 6.58
N ALA A 41 10.48 9.50 7.78
CA ALA A 41 9.64 9.12 8.94
C ALA A 41 8.48 10.06 9.31
N GLU A 42 8.56 11.34 8.96
CA GLU A 42 7.54 12.35 9.28
C GLU A 42 6.71 12.81 8.06
N GLN A 43 7.00 12.30 6.87
CA GLN A 43 6.46 12.84 5.61
C GLN A 43 5.32 11.99 5.04
N LEU A 44 5.06 10.81 5.59
CA LEU A 44 4.01 9.92 5.09
C LEU A 44 2.63 10.36 5.55
N ASP A 45 2.54 10.97 6.73
CA ASP A 45 1.33 11.64 7.20
C ASP A 45 1.13 12.97 6.44
N GLY A 46 -0.03 13.13 5.82
CA GLY A 46 -0.33 14.24 4.90
C GLY A 46 0.41 14.20 3.56
N ALA A 47 1.16 13.14 3.25
CA ALA A 47 1.86 13.04 1.97
C ALA A 47 0.88 12.93 0.79
N ARG A 48 1.19 13.65 -0.28
CA ARG A 48 0.54 13.44 -1.57
C ARG A 48 1.20 12.27 -2.30
N VAL A 49 0.44 11.23 -2.56
CA VAL A 49 0.94 10.00 -3.21
C VAL A 49 0.28 9.81 -4.57
N LEU A 50 1.10 9.45 -5.57
CA LEU A 50 0.64 9.11 -6.91
C LEU A 50 0.98 7.65 -7.21
N ASP A 51 -0.05 6.83 -7.44
CA ASP A 51 0.08 5.44 -7.87
C ASP A 51 -0.22 5.34 -9.37
N LEU A 52 0.83 5.48 -10.20
CA LEU A 52 0.71 5.56 -11.66
C LEU A 52 0.15 4.29 -12.31
N PHE A 53 0.33 3.14 -11.66
CA PHE A 53 -0.10 1.83 -12.16
C PHE A 53 -0.88 1.10 -11.08
N ALA A 54 -1.89 1.79 -10.53
CA ALA A 54 -2.56 1.38 -9.31
C ALA A 54 -3.12 -0.04 -9.35
N GLY A 55 -3.60 -0.52 -10.51
CA GLY A 55 -4.19 -1.86 -10.61
C GLY A 55 -5.32 -2.03 -9.60
N THR A 56 -5.14 -2.92 -8.62
CA THR A 56 -6.09 -3.12 -7.49
C THR A 56 -6.07 -1.98 -6.46
N GLY A 57 -5.21 -0.98 -6.62
CA GLY A 57 -4.99 0.11 -5.68
C GLY A 57 -4.21 -0.29 -4.43
N ALA A 58 -3.59 -1.48 -4.40
CA ALA A 58 -3.02 -2.02 -3.16
C ALA A 58 -1.89 -1.16 -2.57
N LEU A 59 -1.10 -0.44 -3.38
CA LEU A 59 -0.05 0.46 -2.89
C LEU A 59 -0.64 1.81 -2.48
N GLY A 60 -1.47 2.45 -3.32
CA GLY A 60 -2.14 3.70 -2.97
C GLY A 60 -3.00 3.61 -1.70
N LEU A 61 -3.77 2.52 -1.53
CA LEU A 61 -4.58 2.29 -0.33
C LEU A 61 -3.74 2.00 0.91
N GLU A 62 -2.59 1.36 0.75
CA GLU A 62 -1.63 1.16 1.84
C GLU A 62 -0.99 2.49 2.26
N ALA A 63 -0.73 3.40 1.32
CA ALA A 63 -0.27 4.75 1.62
C ALA A 63 -1.33 5.56 2.37
N LEU A 64 -2.58 5.55 1.90
CA LEU A 64 -3.72 6.19 2.55
C LEU A 64 -3.89 5.66 3.99
N SER A 65 -3.83 4.33 4.17
CA SER A 65 -3.90 3.70 5.50
C SER A 65 -2.80 4.20 6.45
N ARG A 66 -1.65 4.63 5.93
CA ARG A 66 -0.48 5.08 6.69
C ARG A 66 -0.39 6.61 6.82
N GLY A 67 -1.46 7.34 6.47
CA GLY A 67 -1.58 8.78 6.69
C GLY A 67 -1.48 9.66 5.45
N ALA A 68 -1.27 9.10 4.25
CA ALA A 68 -1.25 9.90 3.03
C ALA A 68 -2.63 10.55 2.73
N SER A 69 -2.66 11.64 1.94
CA SER A 69 -3.86 12.42 1.58
C SER A 69 -3.88 12.95 0.16
#